data_AF-A0AAN7I8B0-F1
#
_entry.id   AF-A0AAN7I8B0-F1
#
_cell.length_a   1.000
_cell.length_b   1.000
_cell.length_c   1.000
_cell.angle_alpha   90.00
_cell.angle_beta   90.00
_cell.angle_gamma   90.00
#
_symmetry.space_group_name_H-M   'P 1'
#
loop_
_entity.id
_entity.type
_entity.pdbx_description
1 polymer ?
#
loop_
_entity_poly.entity_id
_entity_poly.type
_entity_poly.pdbx_seq_one_letter_code
_entity_poly.pdbx_strand_id
1 'polypeptide(L)'
;MASLASPFRFTFSINSKSNSSFPFSSSGIGFRAPSRIGFNSMSQPAGAESGPSQDDESVKVEKDNSDVLVQYVVLRRDLIDTWPLGSVVTQGCHASVSAIWSHKDDPHTLQYCSPQNIDSMHKVTLEVKGEPQILNLSEKLTAGGITHKLWVEQPENIPTCLATKPYPKSIVSSFFKKLKLCK
;
A
#
# COMPACT_ATOMS: atom_id res chain seq x y z
N MET A 1 -48.55 -27.44 28.58
CA MET A 1 -48.41 -25.98 28.52
C MET A 1 -47.17 -25.67 27.68
N ALA A 2 -47.36 -25.47 26.38
CA ALA A 2 -46.29 -25.15 25.45
C ALA A 2 -46.09 -23.62 25.42
N SER A 3 -44.85 -23.15 25.61
CA SER A 3 -44.49 -21.74 25.46
C SER A 3 -43.74 -21.57 24.14
N LEU A 4 -44.37 -20.91 23.18
CA LEU A 4 -43.74 -20.45 21.94
C LEU A 4 -42.98 -19.14 22.23
N ALA A 5 -41.67 -19.14 22.00
CA ALA A 5 -40.88 -17.91 21.89
C ALA A 5 -40.82 -17.48 20.42
N SER A 6 -41.36 -16.30 20.13
CA SER A 6 -41.32 -15.65 18.82
C SER A 6 -39.93 -15.07 18.51
N PRO A 7 -39.47 -15.06 17.25
CA PRO A 7 -38.23 -14.38 16.88
C PRO A 7 -38.46 -12.88 16.63
N PHE A 8 -37.65 -12.04 17.27
CA PHE A 8 -37.56 -10.62 16.95
C PHE A 8 -36.98 -10.44 15.54
N ARG A 9 -37.77 -9.90 14.61
CA ARG A 9 -37.30 -9.39 13.32
C ARG A 9 -36.80 -7.96 13.51
N PHE A 10 -35.52 -7.70 13.29
CA PHE A 10 -35.01 -6.35 13.09
C PHE A 10 -35.20 -5.95 11.63
N THR A 11 -36.15 -5.06 11.37
CA THR A 11 -36.28 -4.36 10.09
C THR A 11 -35.42 -3.10 10.11
N PHE A 12 -34.39 -3.04 9.26
CA PHE A 12 -33.69 -1.78 8.98
C PHE A 12 -34.63 -0.85 8.19
N SER A 13 -35.00 0.28 8.79
CA SER A 13 -35.68 1.37 8.09
C SER A 13 -34.64 2.45 7.79
N ILE A 14 -34.17 2.51 6.54
CA ILE A 14 -33.29 3.59 6.07
C ILE A 14 -34.20 4.74 5.65
N ASN A 15 -34.29 5.76 6.51
CA ASN A 15 -34.94 7.00 6.16
C ASN A 15 -33.93 7.89 5.41
N SER A 16 -34.02 7.88 4.08
CA SER A 16 -33.31 8.79 3.20
C SER A 16 -33.96 10.18 3.25
N LYS A 17 -33.17 11.20 3.63
CA LYS A 17 -33.21 12.58 3.10
C LYS A 17 -32.28 13.48 3.92
N SER A 18 -31.14 13.84 3.36
CA SER A 18 -30.66 15.22 3.41
C SER A 18 -29.81 15.50 2.17
N ASN A 19 -30.28 16.49 1.43
CA ASN A 19 -29.76 16.95 0.16
C ASN A 19 -28.80 18.10 0.49
N SER A 20 -27.49 17.90 0.38
CA SER A 20 -26.52 18.99 0.43
C SER A 20 -25.93 19.20 -0.97
N SER A 21 -26.55 20.12 -1.69
CA SER A 21 -26.03 20.69 -2.93
C SER A 21 -24.79 21.52 -2.64
N PHE A 22 -23.62 21.04 -3.03
CA PHE A 22 -22.39 21.82 -3.08
C PHE A 22 -22.33 22.61 -4.40
N PRO A 23 -22.15 23.94 -4.38
CA PRO A 23 -21.94 24.70 -5.61
C PRO A 23 -20.46 24.60 -6.01
N PHE A 24 -20.15 23.84 -7.07
CA PHE A 24 -18.84 23.86 -7.70
C PHE A 24 -18.79 25.05 -8.66
N SER A 25 -18.13 26.14 -8.24
CA SER A 25 -17.83 27.28 -9.09
C SER A 25 -16.61 26.97 -9.95
N SER A 26 -16.82 26.69 -11.24
CA SER A 26 -15.75 26.55 -12.22
C SER A 26 -15.28 27.93 -12.70
N SER A 27 -14.22 28.45 -12.11
CA SER A 27 -13.48 29.58 -12.67
C SER A 27 -12.24 29.05 -13.38
N GLY A 28 -12.30 29.05 -14.71
CA GLY A 28 -11.21 28.66 -15.58
C GLY A 28 -10.02 29.61 -15.45
N ILE A 29 -8.84 29.05 -15.24
CA ILE A 29 -7.57 29.77 -15.33
C ILE A 29 -6.78 29.09 -16.44
N GLY A 30 -6.67 29.80 -17.57
CA GLY A 30 -5.87 29.40 -18.70
C GLY A 30 -4.38 29.52 -18.38
N PHE A 31 -3.64 28.43 -18.56
CA PHE A 31 -2.19 28.45 -18.52
C PHE A 31 -1.64 28.44 -19.94
N ARG A 32 -1.09 29.59 -20.33
CA ARG A 32 -0.24 29.77 -21.52
C ARG A 32 1.09 29.04 -21.30
N ALA A 33 1.48 28.24 -22.29
CA ALA A 33 2.81 27.64 -22.39
C ALA A 33 3.89 28.71 -22.63
N PRO A 34 5.08 28.60 -22.01
CA PRO A 34 6.27 29.27 -22.49
C PRO A 34 7.17 28.33 -23.31
N SER A 35 7.72 28.96 -24.33
CA SER A 35 8.58 28.52 -25.41
C SER A 35 9.94 27.95 -24.98
N ARG A 36 10.42 27.03 -25.81
CA ARG A 36 11.77 26.45 -25.83
C ARG A 36 12.84 27.55 -25.85
N ILE A 37 13.76 27.51 -24.89
CA ILE A 37 15.03 28.23 -24.96
C ILE A 37 16.11 27.19 -25.22
N GLY A 38 16.58 27.13 -26.47
CA GLY A 38 17.76 26.38 -26.86
C GLY A 38 19.00 27.20 -26.54
N PHE A 39 19.79 26.75 -25.58
CA PHE A 39 21.18 27.14 -25.46
C PHE A 39 22.02 26.07 -26.16
N ASN A 40 22.87 26.47 -27.10
CA ASN A 40 24.17 25.86 -27.22
C ASN A 40 25.16 26.86 -27.82
N SER A 41 26.19 27.10 -27.02
CA SER A 41 27.35 27.94 -27.27
C SER A 41 28.58 27.04 -27.40
N MET A 42 29.63 27.61 -27.98
CA MET A 42 31.03 27.19 -27.98
C MET A 42 31.52 26.29 -29.14
N SER A 43 32.25 26.98 -30.00
CA SER A 43 33.38 26.55 -30.82
C SER A 43 34.60 26.12 -30.00
N GLN A 44 35.28 25.03 -30.40
CA GLN A 44 36.76 24.91 -30.43
C GLN A 44 37.21 23.82 -31.43
N PRO A 45 38.45 23.89 -31.98
CA PRO A 45 38.94 23.01 -33.04
C PRO A 45 39.91 21.88 -32.58
N ALA A 46 40.04 20.90 -33.48
CA ALA A 46 41.06 19.87 -33.77
C ALA A 46 42.30 19.63 -32.86
N GLY A 47 42.62 18.34 -32.65
CA GLY A 47 43.92 17.82 -32.21
C GLY A 47 43.93 16.28 -32.10
N ALA A 48 45.00 15.63 -32.54
CA ALA A 48 45.08 14.22 -32.97
C ALA A 48 45.36 13.14 -31.90
N GLU A 49 45.08 11.89 -32.31
CA GLU A 49 45.63 10.55 -31.97
C GLU A 49 46.48 10.33 -30.71
N SER A 50 46.19 9.26 -29.95
CA SER A 50 46.84 7.93 -30.08
C SER A 50 46.66 7.03 -28.83
N GLY A 51 46.27 5.77 -29.04
CA GLY A 51 46.85 4.58 -28.40
C GLY A 51 46.35 4.13 -27.01
N PRO A 52 46.13 2.81 -26.76
CA PRO A 52 45.32 2.29 -25.66
C PRO A 52 46.11 1.58 -24.55
N SER A 53 45.57 1.61 -23.33
CA SER A 53 45.73 0.54 -22.32
C SER A 53 45.02 0.95 -21.04
N GLN A 54 44.05 0.16 -20.58
CA GLN A 54 44.00 -0.40 -19.23
C GLN A 54 42.64 -1.09 -18.99
N ASP A 55 42.75 -2.40 -18.80
CA ASP A 55 42.11 -3.17 -17.73
C ASP A 55 40.58 -3.36 -17.86
N ASP A 56 40.24 -4.48 -18.51
CA ASP A 56 38.96 -5.18 -18.41
C ASP A 56 38.80 -5.75 -17.00
N GLU A 57 38.51 -4.88 -16.03
CA GLU A 57 37.86 -5.29 -14.80
C GLU A 57 36.36 -5.23 -15.05
N SER A 58 35.76 -6.41 -15.14
CA SER A 58 34.32 -6.61 -15.23
C SER A 58 33.65 -6.00 -14.00
N VAL A 59 33.35 -4.70 -14.07
CA VAL A 59 32.42 -4.03 -13.18
C VAL A 59 31.07 -4.67 -13.47
N LYS A 60 30.72 -5.68 -12.68
CA LYS A 60 29.32 -5.99 -12.43
C LYS A 60 28.73 -4.68 -11.93
N VAL A 61 28.06 -3.97 -12.82
CA VAL A 61 27.12 -2.92 -12.48
C VAL A 61 26.07 -3.62 -11.63
N GLU A 62 26.31 -3.69 -10.33
CA GLU A 62 25.27 -3.94 -9.36
C GLU A 62 24.27 -2.82 -9.62
N LYS A 63 23.18 -3.22 -10.28
CA LYS A 63 22.00 -2.41 -10.42
C LYS A 63 21.74 -1.84 -9.03
N ASP A 64 21.86 -0.52 -8.89
CA ASP A 64 21.48 0.21 -7.68
C ASP A 64 19.99 -0.05 -7.45
N ASN A 65 19.72 -1.19 -6.84
CA ASN A 65 18.41 -1.68 -6.56
C ASN A 65 18.11 -1.16 -5.18
N SER A 66 18.04 0.18 -5.08
CA SER A 66 17.57 0.89 -3.90
C SER A 66 16.40 0.08 -3.33
N ASP A 67 16.59 -0.42 -2.10
CA ASP A 67 15.68 -1.44 -1.56
C ASP A 67 14.29 -0.83 -1.43
N VAL A 68 13.40 -1.23 -2.34
CA VAL A 68 12.11 -0.60 -2.51
C VAL A 68 11.31 -0.76 -1.23
N LEU A 69 10.81 0.37 -0.72
CA LEU A 69 9.88 0.36 0.40
C LEU A 69 8.53 -0.20 -0.06
N VAL A 70 8.02 -1.18 0.67
CA VAL A 70 6.77 -1.87 0.36
C VAL A 70 5.88 -1.94 1.59
N GLN A 71 4.58 -1.75 1.38
CA GLN A 71 3.57 -2.14 2.34
C GLN A 71 2.91 -3.46 1.90
N TYR A 72 2.91 -4.47 2.77
CA TYR A 72 2.14 -5.68 2.54
C TYR A 72 0.75 -5.53 3.17
N VAL A 73 -0.28 -5.91 2.43
CA VAL A 73 -1.67 -5.97 2.89
C VAL A 73 -2.20 -7.36 2.63
N VAL A 74 -2.73 -8.02 3.65
CA VAL A 74 -3.18 -9.41 3.58
C VAL A 74 -4.65 -9.46 3.90
N LEU A 75 -5.43 -9.95 2.92
CA LEU A 75 -6.86 -10.12 3.01
C LEU A 75 -7.23 -11.59 3.25
N ARG A 76 -8.40 -11.78 3.82
CA ARG A 76 -9.01 -13.10 4.06
C ARG A 76 -9.86 -13.52 2.86
N ARG A 77 -9.50 -14.64 2.22
CA ARG A 77 -10.22 -15.19 1.06
C ARG A 77 -11.65 -15.60 1.40
N ASP A 78 -11.86 -16.22 2.56
CA ASP A 78 -13.20 -16.55 3.07
C ASP A 78 -14.12 -15.34 3.22
N LEU A 79 -13.58 -14.16 3.56
CA LEU A 79 -14.34 -12.91 3.58
C LEU A 79 -14.56 -12.36 2.18
N ILE A 80 -13.56 -12.42 1.29
CA ILE A 80 -13.72 -12.03 -0.13
C ILE A 80 -14.88 -12.79 -0.79
N ASP A 81 -15.00 -14.08 -0.49
CA ASP A 81 -16.01 -14.93 -1.11
C ASP A 81 -17.43 -14.71 -0.55
N THR A 82 -17.56 -14.10 0.64
CA THR A 82 -18.84 -13.96 1.36
C THR A 82 -19.29 -12.53 1.58
N TRP A 83 -18.40 -11.55 1.52
CA TRP A 83 -18.70 -10.14 1.77
C TRP A 83 -18.78 -9.35 0.46
N PRO A 84 -19.52 -8.22 0.44
CA PRO A 84 -19.43 -7.28 -0.66
C PRO A 84 -17.98 -6.82 -0.86
N LEU A 85 -17.52 -6.79 -2.12
CA LEU A 85 -16.15 -6.39 -2.47
C LEU A 85 -15.75 -5.05 -1.84
N GLY A 86 -16.65 -4.06 -1.87
CA GLY A 86 -16.42 -2.74 -1.27
C GLY A 86 -16.13 -2.80 0.24
N SER A 87 -16.80 -3.69 0.97
CA SER A 87 -16.53 -3.90 2.40
C SER A 87 -15.12 -4.42 2.61
N VAL A 88 -14.69 -5.43 1.84
CA VAL A 88 -13.33 -5.99 1.95
C VAL A 88 -12.25 -4.98 1.58
N VAL A 89 -12.47 -4.20 0.52
CA VAL A 89 -11.57 -3.09 0.13
C VAL A 89 -11.40 -2.10 1.29
N THR A 90 -12.51 -1.76 1.95
CA THR A 90 -12.53 -0.83 3.08
C THR A 90 -11.72 -1.35 4.27
N GLN A 91 -11.80 -2.65 4.57
CA GLN A 91 -10.96 -3.30 5.59
C GLN A 91 -9.47 -3.16 5.26
N GLY A 92 -9.10 -3.36 3.99
CA GLY A 92 -7.73 -3.15 3.50
C GLY A 92 -7.24 -1.70 3.69
N CYS A 93 -8.10 -0.72 3.39
CA CYS A 93 -7.81 0.70 3.60
C CYS A 93 -7.60 1.02 5.08
N HIS A 94 -8.51 0.58 5.95
CA HIS A 94 -8.41 0.80 7.39
C HIS A 94 -7.12 0.23 7.99
N ALA A 95 -6.80 -1.04 7.67
CA ALA A 95 -5.57 -1.67 8.13
C ALA A 95 -4.33 -0.89 7.68
N SER A 96 -4.29 -0.47 6.41
CA SER A 96 -3.14 0.23 5.81
C SER A 96 -2.91 1.60 6.44
N VAL A 97 -3.96 2.41 6.55
CA VAL A 97 -3.90 3.75 7.13
C VAL A 97 -3.54 3.66 8.61
N SER A 98 -4.13 2.72 9.35
CA SER A 98 -3.80 2.52 10.76
C SER A 98 -2.34 2.09 10.94
N ALA A 99 -1.82 1.19 10.12
CA ALA A 99 -0.42 0.76 10.21
C ALA A 99 0.57 1.92 9.94
N ILE A 100 0.26 2.77 8.96
CA ILE A 100 1.06 3.97 8.63
C ILE A 100 0.97 4.97 9.78
N TRP A 101 -0.23 5.34 10.21
CA TRP A 101 -0.44 6.39 11.22
C TRP A 101 0.20 6.03 12.56
N SER A 102 0.07 4.78 13.00
CA SER A 102 0.70 4.30 14.24
C SER A 102 2.23 4.35 14.19
N HIS A 103 2.84 4.44 13.01
CA HIS A 103 4.29 4.47 12.81
C HIS A 103 4.72 5.65 11.93
N LYS A 104 3.99 6.77 11.99
CA LYS A 104 4.22 7.95 11.13
C LYS A 104 5.60 8.58 11.32
N ASP A 105 6.23 8.35 12.47
CA ASP A 105 7.54 8.90 12.84
C ASP A 105 8.69 7.91 12.54
N ASP A 106 8.39 6.71 12.04
CA ASP A 106 9.40 5.73 11.62
C ASP A 106 10.11 6.20 10.33
N PRO A 107 11.45 6.08 10.21
CA PRO A 107 12.18 6.58 9.05
C PRO A 107 11.70 6.01 7.71
N HIS A 108 11.32 4.73 7.67
CA HIS A 108 10.83 4.10 6.45
C HIS A 108 9.41 4.56 6.13
N THR A 109 8.55 4.75 7.13
CA THR A 109 7.22 5.33 6.90
C THR A 109 7.32 6.77 6.39
N LEU A 110 8.18 7.60 6.97
CA LEU A 110 8.42 8.98 6.52
C LEU A 110 8.92 9.02 5.08
N GLN A 111 9.90 8.17 4.73
CA GLN A 111 10.40 8.07 3.37
C GLN A 111 9.31 7.59 2.40
N TYR A 112 8.52 6.58 2.78
CA TYR A 112 7.43 6.04 1.97
C TYR A 112 6.33 7.08 1.69
N CYS A 113 6.01 7.93 2.67
CA CYS A 113 5.02 8.99 2.57
C CYS A 113 5.59 10.37 2.17
N SER A 114 6.88 10.45 1.81
CA SER A 114 7.53 11.71 1.43
C SER A 114 6.93 12.29 0.14
N PRO A 115 7.01 13.62 -0.08
CA PRO A 115 6.50 14.24 -1.32
C PRO A 115 7.07 13.62 -2.60
N GLN A 116 8.28 13.06 -2.56
CA GLN A 116 8.94 12.43 -3.70
C GLN A 116 8.41 11.02 -3.98
N ASN A 117 7.91 10.31 -2.97
CA ASN A 117 7.52 8.90 -3.08
C ASN A 117 6.00 8.66 -2.97
N ILE A 118 5.23 9.65 -2.53
CA ILE A 118 3.79 9.48 -2.24
C ILE A 118 2.98 9.02 -3.47
N ASP A 119 3.32 9.50 -4.66
CA ASP A 119 2.67 9.13 -5.92
C ASP A 119 3.20 7.80 -6.51
N SER A 120 4.28 7.25 -5.93
CA SER A 120 4.93 6.01 -6.36
C SER A 120 4.99 4.95 -5.25
N MET A 121 4.07 5.02 -4.29
CA MET A 121 3.96 4.06 -3.19
C MET A 121 3.77 2.63 -3.72
N HIS A 122 4.60 1.70 -3.24
CA HIS A 122 4.48 0.29 -3.60
C HIS A 122 3.73 -0.51 -2.53
N LYS A 123 2.60 -1.11 -2.92
CA LYS A 123 1.79 -1.95 -2.04
C LYS A 123 1.53 -3.30 -2.69
N VAL A 124 1.68 -4.37 -1.91
CA VAL A 124 1.44 -5.74 -2.36
C VAL A 124 0.27 -6.33 -1.58
N THR A 125 -0.79 -6.67 -2.30
CA THR A 125 -1.98 -7.29 -1.71
C THR A 125 -1.95 -8.79 -1.87
N LEU A 126 -1.94 -9.50 -0.74
CA LEU A 126 -1.87 -10.95 -0.66
C LEU A 126 -3.12 -11.49 0.03
N GLU A 127 -3.27 -12.81 -0.01
CA GLU A 127 -4.38 -13.49 0.64
C GLU A 127 -3.95 -14.65 1.54
N VAL A 128 -4.80 -14.91 2.52
CA VAL A 128 -4.81 -16.12 3.33
C VAL A 128 -6.19 -16.78 3.25
N LYS A 129 -6.28 -18.07 3.54
CA LYS A 129 -7.56 -18.81 3.40
C LYS A 129 -8.64 -18.37 4.39
N GLY A 130 -8.24 -17.92 5.59
CA GLY A 130 -9.17 -17.48 6.62
C GLY A 130 -8.51 -17.12 7.93
N GLU A 131 -9.32 -17.01 8.97
CA GLU A 131 -8.92 -16.50 10.29
C GLU A 131 -7.69 -17.17 10.91
N PRO A 132 -7.59 -18.52 10.95
CA PRO A 132 -6.44 -19.13 11.62
C PRO A 132 -5.12 -18.72 10.95
N GLN A 133 -5.12 -18.55 9.63
CA GLN A 133 -3.90 -18.19 8.90
C GLN A 133 -3.51 -16.73 9.11
N ILE A 134 -4.48 -15.80 9.21
CA ILE A 134 -4.15 -14.38 9.45
C ILE A 134 -3.60 -14.17 10.87
N LEU A 135 -4.13 -14.89 11.86
CA LEU A 135 -3.62 -14.86 13.24
C LEU A 135 -2.21 -15.44 13.33
N ASN A 136 -1.99 -16.64 12.75
CA ASN A 136 -0.66 -17.25 12.68
C ASN A 136 0.36 -16.34 11.96
N LEU A 137 -0.06 -15.60 10.93
CA LEU A 137 0.79 -14.63 10.26
C LEU A 137 1.13 -13.46 11.20
N SER A 138 0.15 -12.91 11.90
CA SER A 138 0.35 -11.84 12.88
C SER A 138 1.36 -12.25 13.96
N GLU A 139 1.22 -13.44 14.54
CA GLU A 139 2.15 -13.98 15.52
C GLU A 139 3.58 -14.12 14.97
N LYS A 140 3.73 -14.66 13.75
CA LYS A 140 5.04 -14.79 13.08
C LYS A 140 5.70 -13.45 12.82
N LEU A 141 4.92 -12.45 12.41
CA LEU A 141 5.43 -11.10 12.18
C LEU A 141 5.86 -10.45 13.50
N THR A 142 5.07 -10.61 14.57
CA THR A 142 5.44 -10.15 15.93
C THR A 142 6.73 -10.80 16.40
N ALA A 143 6.85 -12.13 16.28
CA ALA A 143 8.07 -12.86 16.65
C ALA A 143 9.29 -12.45 15.81
N GLY A 144 9.08 -12.06 14.56
CA GLY A 144 10.11 -11.53 13.67
C GLY A 144 10.42 -10.05 13.83
N GLY A 145 9.80 -9.35 14.79
CA GLY A 145 9.97 -7.90 14.98
C GLY A 145 9.39 -7.05 13.85
N ILE A 146 8.49 -7.62 13.03
CA ILE A 146 7.83 -6.92 11.93
C ILE A 146 6.54 -6.29 12.44
N THR A 147 6.59 -4.99 12.69
CA THR A 147 5.43 -4.22 13.11
C THR A 147 4.34 -4.16 12.03
N HIS A 148 3.11 -4.44 12.43
CA HIS A 148 1.95 -4.52 11.58
C HIS A 148 0.68 -4.18 12.36
N LYS A 149 -0.40 -3.89 11.64
CA LYS A 149 -1.75 -3.75 12.15
C LYS A 149 -2.56 -4.97 11.75
N LEU A 150 -3.07 -5.71 12.74
CA LEU A 150 -4.22 -6.59 12.56
C LEU A 150 -5.48 -5.74 12.75
N TRP A 151 -6.27 -5.59 11.68
CA TRP A 151 -7.56 -4.91 11.74
C TRP A 151 -8.63 -5.89 12.17
N VAL A 152 -9.40 -5.47 13.18
CA VAL A 152 -10.46 -6.26 13.79
C VAL A 152 -11.74 -5.45 13.68
N GLU A 153 -12.70 -5.97 12.92
CA GLU A 153 -13.99 -5.32 12.69
C GLU A 153 -14.86 -5.44 13.94
N GLN A 154 -15.56 -4.35 14.28
CA GLN A 154 -16.48 -4.25 15.41
C GLN A 154 -17.92 -4.13 14.91
N PRO A 155 -18.94 -4.55 15.69
CA PRO A 155 -18.85 -5.09 17.07
C PRO A 155 -18.54 -6.59 17.18
N GLU A 156 -18.49 -7.33 16.07
CA GLU A 156 -18.35 -8.80 16.08
C GLU A 156 -16.94 -9.28 16.45
N ASN A 157 -15.96 -8.37 16.53
CA ASN A 157 -14.58 -8.62 16.90
C ASN A 157 -13.86 -9.64 15.98
N ILE A 158 -14.06 -9.50 14.67
CA ILE A 158 -13.53 -10.44 13.66
C ILE A 158 -12.24 -9.86 13.04
N PRO A 159 -11.10 -10.57 13.05
CA PRO A 159 -9.88 -10.14 12.36
C PRO A 159 -10.05 -10.26 10.83
N THR A 160 -10.11 -9.14 10.13
CA THR A 160 -10.48 -9.12 8.69
C THR A 160 -9.28 -8.94 7.76
N CYS A 161 -8.32 -8.11 8.16
CA CYS A 161 -7.20 -7.70 7.33
C CYS A 161 -5.95 -7.45 8.17
N LEU A 162 -4.78 -7.63 7.58
CA LEU A 162 -3.50 -7.28 8.16
C LEU A 162 -2.74 -6.34 7.22
N ALA A 163 -2.08 -5.32 7.75
CA ALA A 163 -1.17 -4.48 6.97
C ALA A 163 0.12 -4.22 7.75
N THR A 164 1.27 -4.30 7.09
CA THR A 164 2.54 -3.88 7.70
C THR A 164 2.63 -2.36 7.71
N LYS A 165 3.50 -1.78 8.55
CA LYS A 165 4.05 -0.47 8.18
C LYS A 165 4.92 -0.62 6.91
N PRO A 166 5.32 0.46 6.23
CA PRO A 166 6.30 0.37 5.15
C PRO A 166 7.63 -0.23 5.64
N TYR A 167 8.20 -1.12 4.84
CA TYR A 167 9.52 -1.72 5.08
C TYR A 167 10.32 -1.86 3.78
N PRO A 168 11.65 -1.83 3.86
CA PRO A 168 12.52 -2.28 2.79
C PRO A 168 12.19 -3.73 2.45
N LYS A 169 11.97 -4.00 1.16
CA LYS A 169 11.49 -5.31 0.68
C LYS A 169 12.44 -6.45 1.05
N SER A 170 13.75 -6.19 1.11
CA SER A 170 14.72 -7.20 1.52
C SER A 170 14.48 -7.73 2.93
N ILE A 171 13.99 -6.89 3.85
CA ILE A 171 13.76 -7.23 5.27
C ILE A 171 12.48 -8.05 5.43
N VAL A 172 11.39 -7.59 4.79
CA VAL A 172 10.05 -8.09 5.11
C VAL A 172 9.57 -9.21 4.19
N SER A 173 10.09 -9.30 2.96
CA SER A 173 9.50 -10.18 1.92
C SER A 173 9.52 -11.67 2.27
N SER A 174 10.50 -12.14 3.06
CA SER A 174 10.66 -13.54 3.47
C SER A 174 9.44 -14.10 4.20
N PHE A 175 8.74 -13.29 4.99
CA PHE A 175 7.54 -13.66 5.74
C PHE A 175 6.33 -13.92 4.84
N PHE A 176 6.32 -13.36 3.63
CA PHE A 176 5.17 -13.35 2.74
C PHE A 176 5.33 -14.26 1.51
N LYS A 177 6.51 -14.85 1.27
CA LYS A 177 6.83 -15.67 0.06
C LYS A 177 5.87 -16.84 -0.20
N LYS A 178 5.23 -17.38 0.85
CA LYS A 178 4.31 -18.53 0.75
C LYS A 178 2.86 -18.13 0.51
N LEU A 179 2.53 -16.84 0.60
CA LEU A 179 1.19 -16.34 0.36
C LEU A 179 0.97 -16.05 -1.12
N LYS A 180 -0.28 -16.15 -1.56
CA LYS A 180 -0.65 -15.87 -2.95
C LYS A 180 -1.03 -14.42 -3.11
N LEU A 181 -0.85 -13.88 -4.32
CA LEU A 181 -1.41 -12.59 -4.69
C LEU A 181 -2.94 -12.67 -4.60
N CYS A 182 -3.56 -11.67 -3.97
CA CYS A 182 -5.01 -11.56 -3.90
C CYS A 182 -5.55 -11.26 -5.30
N LYS A 183 -6.44 -12.11 -5.81
CA LYS A 183 -7.08 -11.98 -7.13
C LYS A 183 -8.58 -11.73 -7.02
#